data_AF-A0A9P5W9K6-F1
#
_entry.id   AF-A0A9P5W9K6-F1
#
_cell.length_a   1.000
_cell.length_b   1.000
_cell.length_c   1.000
_cell.angle_alpha   90.00
_cell.angle_beta   90.00
_cell.angle_gamma   90.00
#
_symmetry.space_group_name_H-M   'P 1'
#
loop_
_entity.id
_entity.type
_entity.pdbx_description
1 polymer ?
#
loop_
_entity_poly.entity_id
_entity_poly.type
_entity_poly.pdbx_seq_one_letter_code
_entity_poly.pdbx_strand_id
1 'polypeptide(L)'
;PSGLDRSLLPSIDLELETIGFSEQNVNDFLVKVLRPEAVKTVQNFIQQTPLIRGLVNIPVQLDVICFSWDSLPTDGPTITMTGLYQLMVRKLWCKDALRLGKSAGGKILTQKHINKLDPEEIDKLMATEIQHLGYLAFKGMTSNHQIEFDERALLNALRDLKEYRAIVNDQLTPQLLEDMKQT
;
A
#
# COMPACT_ATOMS: atom_id res chain seq x y z
N PRO A 1 -16.35 7.47 7.09
CA PRO A 1 -17.62 7.02 7.74
C PRO A 1 -17.36 6.14 8.97
N SER A 2 -17.58 6.69 10.17
CA SER A 2 -17.58 5.96 11.44
C SER A 2 -18.77 4.99 11.50
N GLY A 3 -18.52 3.75 11.92
CA GLY A 3 -19.55 2.71 12.03
C GLY A 3 -20.70 3.18 12.92
N LEU A 4 -21.94 2.99 12.44
CA LEU A 4 -23.16 3.30 13.18
C LEU A 4 -23.23 2.42 14.44
N ASP A 5 -23.50 3.05 15.59
CA ASP A 5 -23.75 2.36 16.84
C ASP A 5 -25.08 1.59 16.75
N ARG A 6 -24.99 0.26 16.75
CA ARG A 6 -26.14 -0.66 16.64
C ARG A 6 -27.17 -0.47 17.76
N SER A 7 -26.77 0.09 18.90
CA SER A 7 -27.69 0.37 20.01
C SER A 7 -28.68 1.51 19.75
N LEU A 8 -28.42 2.32 18.72
CA LEU A 8 -29.28 3.45 18.32
C LEU A 8 -30.36 3.07 17.30
N LEU A 9 -30.37 1.82 16.81
CA LEU A 9 -31.37 1.33 15.87
C LEU A 9 -32.42 0.49 16.63
N PRO A 10 -33.66 0.98 16.78
CA PRO A 10 -34.67 0.37 17.66
C PRO A 10 -35.15 -1.02 17.19
N SER A 11 -34.97 -1.34 15.91
CA SER A 11 -35.07 -2.70 15.36
C SER A 11 -34.43 -2.73 13.96
N ILE A 12 -33.61 -3.74 13.68
CA ILE A 12 -33.09 -3.98 12.33
C ILE A 12 -34.05 -4.95 11.64
N ASP A 13 -34.75 -4.47 10.61
CA ASP A 13 -35.73 -5.29 9.87
C ASP A 13 -35.05 -6.26 8.87
N LEU A 14 -33.81 -5.96 8.46
CA LEU A 14 -33.04 -6.74 7.50
C LEU A 14 -31.53 -6.50 7.69
N GLU A 15 -30.76 -7.58 7.86
CA GLU A 15 -29.29 -7.57 7.83
C GLU A 15 -28.82 -8.25 6.54
N LEU A 16 -27.97 -7.56 5.78
CA LEU A 16 -27.39 -8.07 4.53
C LEU A 16 -25.88 -8.14 4.69
N GLU A 17 -25.30 -9.24 4.26
CA GLU A 17 -23.85 -9.45 4.25
C GLU A 17 -23.31 -9.47 2.83
N THR A 18 -22.22 -8.74 2.60
CA THR A 18 -21.50 -8.80 1.33
C THR A 18 -20.59 -10.02 1.32
N ILE A 19 -20.92 -11.02 0.49
CA ILE A 19 -20.16 -12.28 0.39
C ILE A 19 -18.98 -12.23 -0.61
N GLY A 20 -18.74 -11.08 -1.25
CA GLY A 20 -17.68 -10.90 -2.24
C GLY A 20 -18.07 -11.35 -3.66
N PHE A 21 -17.06 -11.53 -4.51
CA PHE A 21 -17.17 -11.97 -5.89
C PHE A 21 -17.16 -13.49 -6.01
N SER A 22 -18.07 -14.00 -6.83
CA SER A 22 -17.98 -15.37 -7.37
C SER A 22 -16.88 -15.47 -8.42
N GLU A 23 -16.48 -16.68 -8.78
CA GLU A 23 -15.51 -16.91 -9.87
C GLU A 23 -15.96 -16.28 -11.20
N GLN A 24 -17.27 -16.29 -11.49
CA GLN A 24 -17.80 -15.61 -12.66
C GLN A 24 -17.61 -14.09 -12.58
N ASN A 25 -17.89 -13.49 -11.41
CA ASN A 25 -17.69 -12.06 -11.22
C ASN A 25 -16.22 -11.66 -11.35
N VAL A 26 -15.29 -12.49 -10.84
CA VAL A 26 -13.85 -12.28 -11.02
C VAL A 26 -13.51 -12.27 -12.51
N ASN A 27 -13.96 -13.27 -13.27
CA ASN A 27 -13.69 -13.35 -14.71
C ASN A 27 -14.26 -12.15 -15.48
N ASP A 28 -15.51 -11.77 -15.20
CA ASP A 28 -16.15 -10.62 -15.84
C ASP A 28 -15.42 -9.30 -15.50
N PHE A 29 -14.90 -9.18 -14.27
CA PHE A 29 -14.10 -8.03 -13.85
C PHE A 29 -12.77 -7.96 -14.61
N LEU A 30 -12.05 -9.08 -14.73
CA LEU A 30 -10.77 -9.14 -15.45
C LEU A 30 -10.94 -8.70 -16.91
N VAL A 31 -11.99 -9.15 -17.59
CA VAL A 31 -12.29 -8.77 -18.99
C VAL A 31 -12.55 -7.27 -19.13
N LYS A 32 -13.15 -6.64 -18.10
CA LYS A 32 -13.46 -5.21 -18.12
C LYS A 32 -12.27 -4.31 -17.81
N VAL A 33 -11.37 -4.74 -16.93
CA VAL A 33 -10.30 -3.89 -16.37
C VAL A 33 -8.97 -4.08 -17.07
N LEU A 34 -8.69 -5.30 -17.54
CA LEU A 34 -7.41 -5.62 -18.17
C LEU A 34 -7.46 -5.50 -19.68
N ARG A 35 -6.28 -5.35 -20.28
CA ARG A 35 -6.15 -5.45 -21.73
C ARG A 35 -6.38 -6.91 -22.18
N PRO A 36 -6.99 -7.15 -23.36
CA PRO A 36 -7.35 -8.49 -23.81
C PRO A 36 -6.21 -9.52 -23.75
N GLU A 37 -4.98 -9.09 -24.05
CA GLU A 37 -3.78 -9.94 -24.03
C GLU A 37 -3.37 -10.39 -22.61
N ALA A 38 -3.72 -9.64 -21.57
CA ALA A 38 -3.38 -9.94 -20.20
C ALA A 38 -4.40 -10.86 -19.52
N VAL A 39 -5.68 -10.78 -19.92
CA VAL A 39 -6.81 -11.47 -19.26
C VAL A 39 -6.52 -12.95 -19.04
N LYS A 40 -6.15 -13.67 -20.11
CA LYS A 40 -5.92 -15.12 -20.03
C LYS A 40 -4.75 -15.48 -19.11
N THR A 41 -3.70 -14.66 -19.11
CA THR A 41 -2.52 -14.90 -18.28
C THR A 41 -2.84 -14.69 -16.80
N VAL A 42 -3.61 -13.65 -16.47
CA VAL A 42 -4.04 -13.38 -15.09
C VAL A 42 -4.99 -14.46 -14.59
N GLN A 43 -5.94 -14.89 -15.42
CA GLN A 43 -6.85 -15.99 -15.11
C GLN A 43 -6.08 -17.27 -14.77
N ASN A 44 -5.11 -17.64 -15.61
CA ASN A 44 -4.28 -18.82 -15.38
C ASN A 44 -3.51 -18.71 -14.06
N PHE A 45 -2.93 -17.54 -13.77
CA PHE A 45 -2.20 -17.31 -12.52
C PHE A 45 -3.09 -17.44 -11.28
N ILE A 46 -4.29 -16.85 -11.31
CA ILE A 46 -5.27 -16.96 -10.21
C ILE A 46 -5.63 -18.42 -9.98
N GLN A 47 -5.88 -19.18 -11.06
CA GLN A 47 -6.22 -20.60 -10.98
C GLN A 47 -5.06 -21.45 -10.43
N GLN A 48 -3.83 -21.14 -10.80
CA GLN A 48 -2.63 -21.87 -10.38
C GLN A 48 -2.14 -21.52 -8.97
N THR A 49 -2.64 -20.43 -8.37
CA THR A 49 -2.19 -19.94 -7.06
C THR A 49 -3.33 -20.00 -6.04
N PRO A 50 -3.47 -21.09 -5.25
CA PRO A 50 -4.62 -21.31 -4.36
C PRO A 50 -4.92 -20.16 -3.40
N LEU A 51 -3.88 -19.54 -2.84
CA LEU A 51 -4.01 -18.39 -1.94
C LEU A 51 -4.64 -17.18 -2.65
N ILE A 52 -4.24 -16.92 -3.89
CA ILE A 52 -4.79 -15.82 -4.69
C ILE A 52 -6.25 -16.09 -5.07
N ARG A 53 -6.64 -17.34 -5.32
CA ARG A 53 -8.03 -17.71 -5.62
C ARG A 53 -8.99 -17.32 -4.49
N GLY A 54 -8.60 -17.54 -3.23
CA GLY A 54 -9.39 -17.09 -2.09
C GLY A 54 -9.43 -15.56 -1.96
N LEU A 55 -8.38 -14.89 -2.43
CA LEU A 55 -8.16 -13.46 -2.29
C LEU A 55 -8.97 -12.63 -3.28
N VAL A 56 -9.03 -13.06 -4.53
CA VAL A 56 -9.75 -12.34 -5.61
C VAL A 56 -11.26 -12.26 -5.38
N ASN A 57 -11.80 -13.06 -4.46
CA ASN A 57 -13.20 -12.96 -4.04
C ASN A 57 -13.48 -11.62 -3.33
N ILE A 58 -12.46 -10.94 -2.80
CA ILE A 58 -12.62 -9.60 -2.24
C ILE A 58 -12.33 -8.58 -3.36
N PRO A 59 -13.31 -7.77 -3.79
CA PRO A 59 -13.16 -6.90 -4.97
C PRO A 59 -11.94 -5.97 -4.92
N VAL A 60 -11.63 -5.40 -3.76
CA VAL A 60 -10.47 -4.52 -3.62
C VAL A 60 -9.15 -5.28 -3.82
N GLN A 61 -9.05 -6.54 -3.39
CA GLN A 61 -7.84 -7.34 -3.56
C GLN A 61 -7.66 -7.78 -5.01
N LEU A 62 -8.76 -8.08 -5.72
CA LEU A 62 -8.72 -8.30 -7.17
C LEU A 62 -8.24 -7.06 -7.93
N ASP A 63 -8.70 -5.87 -7.54
CA ASP A 63 -8.23 -4.61 -8.13
C ASP A 63 -6.71 -4.42 -7.91
N VAL A 64 -6.20 -4.71 -6.71
CA VAL A 64 -4.75 -4.68 -6.43
C VAL A 64 -3.97 -5.61 -7.35
N ILE A 65 -4.46 -6.82 -7.58
CA ILE A 65 -3.85 -7.80 -8.49
C ILE A 65 -3.85 -7.27 -9.92
N CYS A 66 -4.98 -6.72 -10.39
CA CYS A 66 -5.08 -6.14 -11.73
C CYS A 66 -4.12 -4.97 -11.90
N PHE A 67 -4.06 -4.08 -10.90
CA PHE A 67 -3.18 -2.93 -10.90
C PHE A 67 -1.71 -3.35 -10.92
N SER A 68 -1.34 -4.41 -10.20
CA SER A 68 0.07 -4.81 -10.00
C SER A 68 0.51 -5.99 -10.87
N TRP A 69 -0.35 -6.45 -11.79
CA TRP A 69 -0.19 -7.70 -12.54
C TRP A 69 1.17 -7.83 -13.26
N ASP A 70 1.61 -6.77 -13.93
CA ASP A 70 2.89 -6.70 -14.65
C ASP A 70 4.13 -6.82 -13.76
N SER A 71 3.96 -6.70 -12.44
CA SER A 71 5.00 -6.73 -11.43
C SER A 71 4.95 -8.00 -10.57
N LEU A 72 3.98 -8.89 -10.82
CA LEU A 72 3.88 -10.16 -10.13
C LEU A 72 4.93 -11.14 -10.69
N PRO A 73 5.58 -11.95 -9.83
CA PRO A 73 6.50 -12.97 -10.29
C PRO A 73 5.76 -14.00 -11.17
N THR A 74 6.28 -14.26 -12.36
CA THR A 74 5.75 -15.26 -13.29
C THR A 74 6.10 -16.69 -12.87
N ASP A 75 7.20 -16.83 -12.14
CA ASP A 75 7.73 -18.13 -11.69
C ASP A 75 7.60 -18.15 -10.16
N GLY A 76 6.63 -18.93 -9.66
CA GLY A 76 6.18 -18.89 -8.27
C GLY A 76 7.29 -19.00 -7.23
N PRO A 77 7.18 -18.21 -6.16
CA PRO A 77 6.81 -18.79 -4.86
C PRO A 77 5.61 -18.08 -4.22
N THR A 78 5.13 -18.68 -3.14
CA THR A 78 3.98 -18.33 -2.29
C THR A 78 3.80 -16.81 -2.09
N ILE A 79 3.00 -16.18 -2.96
CA ILE A 79 2.64 -14.77 -2.79
C ILE A 79 1.79 -14.65 -1.54
N THR A 80 2.36 -14.07 -0.48
CA THR A 80 1.63 -13.75 0.73
C THR A 80 0.79 -12.49 0.53
N MET A 81 -0.21 -12.32 1.39
CA MET A 81 -0.98 -11.08 1.45
C MET A 81 -0.09 -9.84 1.57
N THR A 82 0.86 -9.88 2.51
CA THR A 82 1.83 -8.81 2.71
C THR A 82 2.66 -8.54 1.46
N GLY A 83 3.13 -9.60 0.78
CA GLY A 83 3.88 -9.48 -0.47
C GLY A 83 3.08 -8.78 -1.57
N LEU A 84 1.79 -9.08 -1.70
CA LEU A 84 0.91 -8.41 -2.66
C LEU A 84 0.78 -6.91 -2.36
N TYR A 85 0.53 -6.54 -1.10
CA TYR A 85 0.44 -5.13 -0.71
C TYR A 85 1.76 -4.39 -0.90
N GLN A 86 2.90 -5.04 -0.62
CA GLN A 86 4.23 -4.46 -0.87
C GLN A 86 4.45 -4.16 -2.36
N LEU A 87 4.05 -5.07 -3.25
CA LEU A 87 4.14 -4.84 -4.71
C LEU A 87 3.27 -3.67 -5.17
N MET A 88 2.04 -3.59 -4.65
CA MET A 88 1.14 -2.47 -4.95
C MET A 88 1.72 -1.13 -4.47
N VAL A 89 2.15 -1.06 -3.21
CA VAL A 89 2.73 0.15 -2.61
C VAL A 89 3.96 0.59 -3.40
N ARG A 90 4.83 -0.35 -3.80
CA ARG A 90 5.98 -0.06 -4.66
C ARG A 90 5.55 0.54 -5.99
N LYS A 91 4.52 -0.01 -6.65
CA LYS A 91 4.02 0.50 -7.92
C LYS A 91 3.43 1.91 -7.77
N LEU A 92 2.77 2.20 -6.65
CA LEU A 92 2.29 3.54 -6.30
C LEU A 92 3.46 4.51 -6.10
N TRP A 93 4.52 4.11 -5.40
CA TRP A 93 5.73 4.91 -5.23
C TRP A 93 6.44 5.21 -6.54
N CYS A 94 6.57 4.23 -7.43
CA CYS A 94 7.10 4.46 -8.78
C CYS A 94 6.29 5.51 -9.55
N LYS A 95 4.95 5.41 -9.52
CA LYS A 95 4.05 6.38 -10.15
C LYS A 95 4.19 7.78 -9.55
N ASP A 96 4.18 7.87 -8.22
CA ASP A 96 4.19 9.15 -7.50
C ASP A 96 5.55 9.83 -7.53
N ALA A 97 6.65 9.08 -7.56
CA ALA A 97 7.98 9.64 -7.74
C ALA A 97 8.09 10.45 -9.04
N LEU A 98 7.51 9.96 -10.15
CA LEU A 98 7.45 10.70 -11.42
C LEU A 98 6.57 11.94 -11.31
N ARG A 99 5.38 11.79 -10.70
CA ARG A 99 4.42 12.90 -10.52
C ARG A 99 4.98 14.03 -9.67
N LEU A 100 5.77 13.69 -8.65
CA LEU A 100 6.45 14.65 -7.77
C LEU A 100 7.73 15.23 -8.39
N GLY A 101 8.11 14.82 -9.60
CA GLY A 101 9.32 15.30 -10.26
C GLY A 101 10.60 14.94 -9.51
N LYS A 102 10.61 13.80 -8.80
CA LYS A 102 11.78 13.35 -8.04
C LYS A 102 13.00 13.23 -8.95
N SER A 103 14.18 13.52 -8.40
CA SER A 103 15.44 13.45 -9.11
C SER A 103 16.39 12.46 -8.45
N ALA A 104 17.14 11.71 -9.26
CA ALA A 104 18.26 10.90 -8.80
C ALA A 104 19.52 11.33 -9.55
N GLY A 105 20.64 11.53 -8.83
CA GLY A 105 21.90 12.00 -9.44
C GLY A 105 21.78 13.34 -10.18
N GLY A 106 20.93 14.26 -9.68
CA GLY A 106 20.73 15.59 -10.27
C GLY A 106 19.88 15.63 -11.54
N LYS A 107 19.30 14.49 -11.97
CA LYS A 107 18.41 14.43 -13.14
C LYS A 107 17.00 14.06 -12.73
N ILE A 108 16.01 14.72 -13.32
CA ILE A 108 14.60 14.38 -13.15
C ILE A 108 14.37 12.95 -13.64
N LEU A 109 13.67 12.16 -12.83
CA LEU A 109 13.37 10.78 -13.16
C LEU A 109 12.38 10.69 -14.32
N THR A 110 12.62 9.68 -15.16
CA THR A 110 11.71 9.30 -16.25
C THR A 110 11.28 7.85 -15.99
N GLN A 111 10.26 7.38 -16.71
CA GLN A 111 9.84 5.98 -16.60
C GLN A 111 11.00 4.99 -16.83
N LYS A 112 11.91 5.31 -17.76
CA LYS A 112 13.10 4.48 -18.04
C LYS A 112 14.08 4.43 -16.87
N HIS A 113 14.16 5.50 -16.08
CA HIS A 113 15.01 5.52 -14.89
C HIS A 113 14.37 4.70 -13.78
N ILE A 114 13.08 4.92 -13.48
CA ILE A 114 12.38 4.21 -12.41
C ILE A 114 12.32 2.70 -12.62
N ASN A 115 12.12 2.24 -13.85
CA ASN A 115 12.07 0.80 -14.14
C ASN A 115 13.38 0.07 -13.85
N LYS A 116 14.49 0.80 -13.69
CA LYS A 116 15.81 0.23 -13.37
C LYS A 116 16.14 0.26 -11.88
N LEU A 117 15.36 1.00 -11.08
CA LEU A 117 15.62 1.12 -9.67
C LEU A 117 15.16 -0.14 -8.94
N ASP A 118 16.01 -0.63 -8.05
CA ASP A 118 15.66 -1.69 -7.14
C ASP A 118 14.66 -1.20 -6.05
N PRO A 119 14.01 -2.10 -5.30
CA PRO A 119 13.05 -1.69 -4.26
C PRO A 119 13.65 -0.77 -3.19
N GLU A 120 14.89 -0.99 -2.78
CA GLU A 120 15.55 -0.21 -1.72
C GLU A 120 15.85 1.23 -2.20
N GLU A 121 16.23 1.38 -3.47
CA GLU A 121 16.42 2.68 -4.10
C GLU A 121 15.12 3.49 -4.16
N ILE A 122 13.99 2.85 -4.48
CA ILE A 122 12.67 3.49 -4.47
C ILE A 122 12.28 3.91 -3.05
N ASP A 123 12.51 3.05 -2.06
CA ASP A 123 12.21 3.36 -0.66
C ASP A 123 13.05 4.54 -0.16
N LYS A 124 14.34 4.61 -0.52
CA LYS A 124 15.20 5.76 -0.21
C LYS A 124 14.72 7.04 -0.89
N LEU A 125 14.34 6.97 -2.16
CA LEU A 125 13.84 8.11 -2.93
C LEU A 125 12.54 8.69 -2.33
N MET A 126 11.68 7.82 -1.82
CA MET A 126 10.36 8.13 -1.28
C MET A 126 10.32 8.16 0.25
N ALA A 127 11.48 8.09 0.92
CA ALA A 127 11.57 7.91 2.37
C ALA A 127 10.81 8.99 3.15
N THR A 128 10.82 10.23 2.67
CA THR A 128 10.10 11.33 3.31
C THR A 128 8.59 11.12 3.25
N GLU A 129 8.06 10.77 2.08
CA GLU A 129 6.63 10.50 1.88
C GLU A 129 6.18 9.24 2.63
N ILE A 130 6.97 8.17 2.57
CA ILE A 130 6.72 6.91 3.31
C ILE A 130 6.59 7.19 4.80
N GLN A 131 7.52 7.96 5.37
CA GLN A 131 7.49 8.29 6.80
C GLN A 131 6.29 9.19 7.17
N HIS A 132 5.99 10.21 6.36
CA HIS A 132 4.84 11.08 6.63
C HIS A 132 3.51 10.34 6.56
N LEU A 133 3.30 9.54 5.50
CA LEU A 133 2.06 8.79 5.32
C LEU A 133 1.93 7.65 6.34
N GLY A 134 3.05 6.98 6.66
CA GLY A 134 3.08 5.96 7.70
C GLY A 134 2.75 6.52 9.08
N TYR A 135 3.34 7.67 9.44
CA TYR A 135 3.03 8.35 10.70
C TYR A 135 1.56 8.80 10.75
N LEU A 136 1.04 9.37 9.65
CA LEU A 136 -0.36 9.78 9.57
C LEU A 136 -1.31 8.59 9.75
N ALA A 137 -1.03 7.46 9.08
CA ALA A 137 -1.80 6.24 9.22
C ALA A 137 -1.76 5.72 10.67
N PHE A 138 -0.58 5.68 11.29
CA PHE A 138 -0.42 5.29 12.69
C PHE A 138 -1.21 6.19 13.65
N LYS A 139 -1.12 7.51 13.46
CA LYS A 139 -1.85 8.49 14.27
C LYS A 139 -3.37 8.33 14.10
N GLY A 140 -3.83 8.11 12.87
CA GLY A 140 -5.24 7.83 12.59
C GLY A 140 -5.75 6.59 13.30
N MET A 141 -4.97 5.50 13.28
CA MET A 141 -5.31 4.27 13.98
C MET A 141 -5.40 4.46 15.51
N THR A 142 -4.45 5.18 16.10
CA THR A 142 -4.41 5.41 17.56
C THR A 142 -5.39 6.48 18.05
N SER A 143 -5.79 7.41 17.18
CA SER A 143 -6.71 8.51 17.49
C SER A 143 -8.14 8.18 17.03
N ASN A 144 -8.77 7.19 17.68
CA ASN A 144 -10.16 6.79 17.42
C ASN A 144 -10.44 6.32 15.97
N HIS A 145 -9.51 5.60 15.33
CA HIS A 145 -9.69 5.09 13.96
C HIS A 145 -10.05 6.18 12.94
N GLN A 146 -9.41 7.36 13.06
CA GLN A 146 -9.55 8.44 12.10
C GLN A 146 -8.97 8.01 10.74
N ILE A 147 -9.80 8.03 9.71
CA ILE A 147 -9.42 7.71 8.31
C ILE A 147 -9.55 8.93 7.37
N GLU A 148 -10.16 10.01 7.84
CA GLU A 148 -10.33 11.27 7.12
C GLU A 148 -9.52 12.36 7.82
N PHE A 149 -8.65 13.04 7.06
CA PHE A 149 -7.71 14.03 7.58
C PHE A 149 -7.94 15.38 6.90
N ASP A 150 -8.24 16.40 7.70
CA ASP A 150 -8.28 17.78 7.22
C ASP A 150 -6.87 18.38 7.19
N GLU A 151 -6.74 19.58 6.62
CA GLU A 151 -5.47 20.28 6.51
C GLU A 151 -4.78 20.48 7.87
N ARG A 152 -5.56 20.73 8.92
CA ARG A 152 -5.03 20.94 10.28
C ARG A 152 -4.42 19.65 10.83
N ALA A 153 -5.11 18.52 10.68
CA ALA A 153 -4.60 17.21 11.09
C ALA A 153 -3.30 16.87 10.35
N LEU A 154 -3.23 17.16 9.05
CA LEU A 154 -2.02 16.98 8.24
C LEU A 154 -0.86 17.86 8.74
N LEU A 155 -1.09 19.15 8.95
CA LEU A 155 -0.05 20.08 9.44
C LEU A 155 0.46 19.71 10.84
N ASN A 156 -0.44 19.30 11.74
CA ASN A 156 -0.06 18.84 13.07
C ASN A 156 0.79 17.57 12.99
N ALA A 157 0.39 16.59 12.17
CA ALA A 157 1.17 15.37 12.00
C ALA A 157 2.59 15.64 11.46
N LEU A 158 2.73 16.59 10.53
CA LEU A 158 4.03 17.03 10.02
C LEU A 158 4.88 17.71 11.11
N ARG A 159 4.28 18.53 11.98
CA ARG A 159 5.00 19.17 13.08
C ARG A 159 5.48 18.14 14.10
N ASP A 160 4.60 17.24 14.54
CA ASP A 160 4.91 16.22 15.53
C ASP A 160 6.06 15.31 15.05
N LEU A 161 6.06 14.93 13.77
CA LEU A 161 7.13 14.11 13.21
C LEU A 161 8.47 14.87 13.15
N LYS A 162 8.45 16.17 12.85
CA LYS A 162 9.68 17.00 12.86
C LYS A 162 10.26 17.11 14.26
N GLU A 163 9.42 17.35 15.26
CA GLU A 163 9.83 17.42 16.67
C GLU A 163 10.41 16.08 17.15
N TYR A 164 9.77 14.96 16.80
CA TYR A 164 10.29 13.63 17.10
C TYR A 164 11.68 13.38 16.48
N ARG A 165 11.88 13.78 15.21
CA ARG A 165 13.19 13.66 14.54
C ARG A 165 14.27 14.52 15.21
N ALA A 166 13.92 15.72 15.66
CA ALA A 166 14.88 16.58 16.37
C ALA A 166 15.34 15.92 17.68
N ILE A 167 14.41 15.35 18.44
CA ILE A 167 14.72 14.64 19.69
C ILE A 167 15.58 13.40 19.44
N VAL A 168 15.24 12.57 18.45
CA VAL A 168 16.01 11.37 18.12
C VAL A 168 17.43 11.72 17.64
N ASN A 169 17.57 12.77 16.84
CA ASN A 169 18.89 13.22 16.38
C ASN A 169 19.72 13.82 17.51
N ASP A 170 19.11 14.49 18.48
CA ASP A 170 19.80 15.00 19.69
C ASP A 170 20.15 13.87 20.69
N GLN A 171 19.41 12.75 20.69
CA GLN A 171 19.64 11.60 21.57
C GLN A 171 20.55 10.52 20.97
N LEU A 172 20.78 10.52 19.64
CA LEU A 172 21.84 9.73 18.99
C LEU A 172 23.22 10.36 19.27
N THR A 173 23.59 10.41 20.55
CA THR A 173 24.98 10.59 20.95
C THR A 173 25.79 9.36 20.52
N PRO A 174 27.09 9.50 20.21
CA PRO A 174 27.97 8.40 19.78
C PRO A 174 27.94 7.16 20.68
N GLN A 175 27.50 7.34 21.92
CA GLN A 175 27.37 6.31 22.95
C GLN A 175 26.40 5.18 22.55
N LEU A 176 25.23 5.48 21.99
CA LEU A 176 24.25 4.45 21.59
C LEU A 176 24.71 3.63 20.38
N LEU A 177 25.54 4.21 19.52
CA LEU A 177 26.12 3.54 18.35
C LEU A 177 27.27 2.60 18.73
N GLU A 178 27.91 2.83 19.87
CA GLU A 178 28.86 1.91 20.52
C GLU A 178 28.11 0.76 21.20
N ASP A 179 27.03 1.05 21.93
CA ASP A 179 26.25 0.03 22.64
C ASP A 179 25.59 -0.98 21.67
N MET A 180 25.12 -0.52 20.50
CA MET A 180 24.58 -1.40 19.45
C MET A 180 25.63 -2.24 18.70
N LYS A 181 26.93 -1.93 18.82
CA LYS A 181 28.01 -2.75 18.24
C LYS A 181 28.49 -3.85 19.18
N GLN A 182 28.05 -3.81 20.44
CA GLN A 182 28.42 -4.80 21.46
C GLN A 182 27.33 -5.84 21.73
N THR A 183 26.25 -5.86 20.94
CA THR A 183 25.22 -6.93 20.96
C THR A 183 25.22 -7.68 19.63
#